data_AF-A0A378XH01-F1
#
_entry.id   AF-A0A378XH01-F1
#
_cell.length_a   1.000
_cell.length_b   1.000
_cell.length_c   1.000
_cell.angle_alpha   90.00
_cell.angle_beta   90.00
_cell.angle_gamma   90.00
#
_symmetry.space_group_name_H-M   'P 1'
#
loop_
_entity.id
_entity.type
_entity.pdbx_description
1 polymer ?
#
loop_
_entity_poly.entity_id
_entity_poly.type
_entity_poly.pdbx_seq_one_letter_code
_entity_poly.pdbx_strand_id
1 'polypeptide(L)'
;MKTEIKRRVTMAYKGLGLGAVVCVLMSFSSTASAADEQELIKRGEARYNKLCALCHEVGTGTYIKGRQLHPDFIAAIVRNGLLAMPAFPHTHLSDEDLLAVGKYIQQSSAPEEK
;
A
#
# COMPACT_ATOMS: atom_id res chain seq x y z
N MET A 1 11.76 29.70 -49.36
CA MET A 1 13.06 30.40 -49.21
C MET A 1 12.81 31.56 -48.25
N LYS A 2 13.07 31.35 -46.94
CA LYS A 2 14.11 32.02 -46.11
C LYS A 2 13.85 33.54 -45.99
N THR A 3 13.73 34.21 -44.84
CA THR A 3 14.24 34.05 -43.46
C THR A 3 13.83 35.34 -42.71
N GLU A 4 13.41 35.35 -41.44
CA GLU A 4 14.15 35.87 -40.25
C GLU A 4 13.02 36.25 -39.25
N ILE A 5 12.78 35.70 -38.05
CA ILE A 5 13.59 35.38 -36.87
C ILE A 5 14.37 36.59 -36.31
N LYS A 6 13.83 37.09 -35.17
CA LYS A 6 14.42 37.92 -34.09
C LYS A 6 14.37 39.44 -34.21
N ARG A 7 14.26 40.04 -32.99
CA ARG A 7 14.52 41.43 -32.55
C ARG A 7 13.22 42.26 -32.52
N ARG A 8 12.72 42.83 -31.41
CA ARG A 8 13.32 43.29 -30.12
C ARG A 8 12.18 43.29 -29.09
N VAL A 9 12.29 42.63 -27.94
CA VAL A 9 12.90 43.20 -26.72
C VAL A 9 12.49 44.66 -26.53
N THR A 10 11.31 44.93 -25.96
CA THR A 10 11.01 46.07 -25.06
C THR A 10 9.50 46.18 -24.79
N MET A 11 9.01 45.49 -23.77
CA MET A 11 7.84 45.95 -23.01
C MET A 11 7.95 45.34 -21.60
N ALA A 12 9.00 45.71 -20.87
CA ALA A 12 8.96 46.82 -19.93
C ALA A 12 7.82 46.64 -18.89
N TYR A 13 7.95 45.57 -18.08
CA TYR A 13 8.00 45.65 -16.62
C TYR A 13 7.69 47.04 -16.04
N LYS A 14 6.41 47.34 -15.76
CA LYS A 14 6.01 48.32 -14.75
C LYS A 14 4.67 47.91 -14.16
N GLY A 15 4.72 47.43 -12.91
CA GLY A 15 3.52 47.09 -12.14
C GLY A 15 3.65 45.85 -11.26
N LEU A 16 4.85 45.58 -10.69
CA LEU A 16 4.99 44.60 -9.62
C LEU A 16 4.46 45.22 -8.32
N GLY A 17 3.14 45.22 -8.16
CA GLY A 17 2.43 45.61 -6.93
C GLY A 17 1.87 44.37 -6.26
N LEU A 18 2.68 43.74 -5.40
CA LEU A 18 2.36 43.07 -4.12
C LEU A 18 0.95 42.44 -3.90
N GLY A 19 0.29 41.89 -4.92
CA GLY A 19 -1.06 41.30 -4.79
C GLY A 19 -1.20 39.91 -5.43
N ALA A 20 -0.16 39.40 -6.08
CA ALA A 20 -0.20 38.16 -6.87
C ALA A 20 0.64 37.01 -6.28
N VAL A 21 1.06 37.09 -5.01
CA VAL A 21 1.93 36.06 -4.39
C VAL A 21 1.13 35.07 -3.53
N VAL A 22 -0.12 35.35 -3.17
CA VAL A 22 -0.87 34.52 -2.20
C VAL A 22 -1.62 33.33 -2.86
N CYS A 23 -1.91 33.34 -4.16
CA CYS A 23 -2.75 32.30 -4.79
C CYS A 23 -2.02 31.15 -5.52
N VAL A 24 -0.69 31.10 -5.53
CA VAL A 24 0.07 30.05 -6.26
C VAL A 24 0.63 28.95 -5.34
N LEU A 25 0.40 29.04 -4.02
CA LEU A 25 1.08 28.18 -3.03
C LEU A 25 0.23 27.01 -2.48
N MET A 26 -0.91 26.67 -3.09
CA MET A 26 -1.90 25.77 -2.48
C MET A 26 -2.28 24.51 -3.29
N SER A 27 -1.34 23.89 -4.02
CA SER A 27 -1.62 22.61 -4.70
C SER A 27 -0.43 21.67 -4.74
N PHE A 28 -0.03 21.13 -3.59
CA PHE A 28 0.76 19.90 -3.53
C PHE A 28 -0.05 18.86 -2.75
N SER A 29 -1.03 18.26 -3.42
CA SER A 29 -1.81 17.16 -2.85
C SER A 29 -0.93 15.91 -2.78
N SER A 30 -0.51 15.55 -1.57
CA SER A 30 0.28 14.35 -1.28
C SER A 30 -0.49 13.07 -1.64
N THR A 31 -0.12 12.38 -2.72
CA THR A 31 -0.64 11.04 -3.09
C THR A 31 0.02 9.89 -2.30
N ALA A 32 0.60 10.20 -1.13
CA ALA A 32 1.43 9.27 -0.38
C ALA A 32 0.66 8.05 0.17
N SER A 33 -0.65 8.16 0.41
CA SER A 33 -1.42 7.11 1.10
C SER A 33 -1.64 5.84 0.27
N ALA A 34 -1.96 5.99 -1.02
CA ALA A 34 -2.27 4.83 -1.87
C ALA A 34 -1.02 4.05 -2.26
N ALA A 35 0.10 4.73 -2.51
CA ALA A 35 1.36 4.07 -2.86
C ALA A 35 1.95 3.28 -1.67
N ASP A 36 1.90 3.87 -0.47
CA ASP A 36 2.33 3.24 0.78
C ASP A 36 1.47 2.02 1.12
N GLU A 37 0.15 2.14 0.99
CA GLU A 37 -0.77 1.01 1.22
C GLU A 37 -0.51 -0.15 0.26
N GLN A 38 -0.28 0.13 -1.04
CA GLN A 38 0.05 -0.92 -2.01
C GLN A 38 1.39 -1.60 -1.71
N GLU A 39 2.39 -0.87 -1.23
CA GLU A 39 3.67 -1.46 -0.83
C GLU A 39 3.52 -2.34 0.42
N LEU A 40 2.71 -1.91 1.39
CA LEU A 40 2.37 -2.71 2.56
C LEU A 40 1.67 -4.01 2.16
N ILE A 41 0.71 -3.96 1.23
CA ILE A 41 -0.01 -5.15 0.76
C ILE A 41 0.94 -6.12 0.05
N LYS A 42 1.85 -5.62 -0.81
CA LYS A 42 2.86 -6.45 -1.47
C LYS A 42 3.81 -7.11 -0.48
N ARG A 43 4.23 -6.39 0.57
CA ARG A 43 5.00 -6.99 1.67
C ARG A 43 4.20 -8.09 2.35
N GLY A 44 2.92 -7.84 2.59
CA GLY A 44 1.98 -8.82 3.14
C GLY A 44 1.87 -10.09 2.31
N GLU A 45 1.73 -9.94 0.99
CA GLU A 45 1.74 -11.06 0.05
C GLU A 45 3.03 -11.88 0.13
N ALA A 46 4.18 -11.23 0.14
CA ALA A 46 5.48 -11.89 0.23
C ALA A 46 5.62 -12.70 1.53
N ARG A 47 5.15 -12.16 2.66
CA ARG A 47 5.14 -12.87 3.95
C ARG A 47 4.11 -14.01 3.97
N TYR A 48 2.92 -13.78 3.42
CA TYR A 48 1.87 -14.80 3.30
C TYR A 48 2.37 -16.01 2.51
N ASN A 49 2.99 -15.79 1.35
CA ASN A 49 3.50 -16.86 0.48
C ASN A 49 4.60 -17.69 1.15
N LYS A 50 5.41 -17.08 2.03
CA LYS A 50 6.50 -17.77 2.72
C LYS A 50 6.08 -18.54 3.97
N LEU A 51 4.91 -18.24 4.54
CA LEU A 51 4.53 -18.76 5.85
C LEU A 51 3.10 -19.31 5.88
N CYS A 52 2.12 -18.47 5.54
CA CYS A 52 0.71 -18.79 5.68
C CYS A 52 0.25 -19.79 4.60
N ALA A 53 0.68 -19.58 3.36
CA ALA A 53 0.27 -20.40 2.21
C ALA A 53 0.69 -21.87 2.35
N LEU A 54 1.78 -22.13 3.07
CA LEU A 54 2.29 -23.47 3.35
C LEU A 54 1.27 -24.40 4.02
N CYS A 55 0.27 -23.83 4.70
CA CYS A 55 -0.85 -24.59 5.25
C CYS A 55 -2.18 -24.21 4.60
N HIS A 56 -2.41 -22.91 4.36
CA HIS A 56 -3.72 -22.38 3.98
C HIS A 56 -4.05 -22.49 2.47
N GLU A 57 -3.10 -22.94 1.63
CA GLU A 57 -3.35 -23.18 0.20
C GLU A 57 -3.23 -24.64 -0.22
N VAL A 58 -2.73 -25.50 0.67
CA VAL A 58 -2.47 -26.92 0.40
C VAL A 58 -3.43 -27.88 1.12
N GLY A 59 -4.44 -27.34 1.81
CA GLY A 59 -5.48 -28.12 2.49
C GLY A 59 -5.17 -28.55 3.92
N THR A 60 -3.98 -28.23 4.46
CA THR A 60 -3.64 -28.48 5.88
C THR A 60 -4.43 -27.54 6.79
N GLY A 61 -4.53 -26.26 6.42
CA GLY A 61 -5.36 -25.26 7.05
C GLY A 61 -6.55 -24.90 6.16
N THR A 62 -7.59 -24.33 6.75
CA THR A 62 -8.73 -23.80 5.97
C THR A 62 -8.30 -22.65 5.06
N TYR A 63 -8.90 -22.51 3.88
CA TYR A 63 -8.68 -21.33 3.04
C TYR A 63 -9.12 -20.04 3.76
N ILE A 64 -8.24 -19.03 3.76
CA ILE A 64 -8.46 -17.75 4.47
C ILE A 64 -8.61 -16.53 3.57
N LYS A 65 -8.19 -16.60 2.30
CA LYS A 65 -8.43 -15.56 1.29
C LYS A 65 -9.89 -15.56 0.83
N GLY A 66 -10.41 -14.43 0.35
CA GLY A 66 -11.80 -14.30 -0.10
C GLY A 66 -12.85 -14.25 1.02
N ARG A 67 -12.42 -14.11 2.28
CA ARG A 67 -13.30 -14.12 3.46
C ARG A 67 -13.43 -12.76 4.17
N GLN A 68 -12.77 -11.73 3.65
CA GLN A 68 -12.78 -10.36 4.19
C GLN A 68 -12.46 -10.30 5.71
N LEU A 69 -11.55 -11.18 6.18
CA LEU A 69 -11.17 -11.24 7.59
C LEU A 69 -10.49 -9.92 8.02
N HIS A 70 -10.87 -9.40 9.19
CA HIS A 70 -10.25 -8.19 9.72
C HIS A 70 -8.79 -8.46 10.17
N PRO A 71 -7.83 -7.56 9.92
CA PRO A 71 -6.43 -7.74 10.34
C PRO A 71 -6.27 -8.05 11.83
N ASP A 72 -7.06 -7.42 12.70
CA ASP A 72 -6.99 -7.67 14.15
C ASP A 72 -7.42 -9.09 14.53
N PHE A 73 -8.42 -9.65 13.82
CA PHE A 73 -8.83 -11.03 14.03
C PHE A 73 -7.70 -11.99 13.62
N ILE A 74 -7.09 -11.73 12.46
CA ILE A 74 -5.94 -12.52 11.99
C ILE A 74 -4.79 -12.41 13.00
N ALA A 75 -4.51 -11.21 13.52
CA ALA A 75 -3.46 -11.00 14.48
C ALA A 75 -3.69 -11.76 15.78
N ALA A 76 -4.92 -11.74 16.30
CA ALA A 76 -5.30 -12.50 17.49
C ALA A 76 -5.06 -14.01 17.29
N ILE A 77 -5.48 -14.58 16.15
CA ILE A 77 -5.26 -16.00 15.88
C ILE A 77 -3.77 -16.32 15.72
N VAL A 78 -3.02 -15.51 14.98
CA VAL A 78 -1.58 -15.75 14.74
C VAL A 78 -0.77 -15.64 16.03
N ARG A 79 -1.14 -14.76 16.95
CA ARG A 79 -0.42 -14.57 18.22
C ARG A 79 -0.76 -15.62 19.28
N ASN A 80 -1.98 -16.14 19.26
CA ASN A 80 -2.43 -17.10 20.28
C ASN A 80 -2.41 -18.56 19.79
N GLY A 81 -2.39 -18.78 18.47
CA GLY A 81 -2.71 -20.06 17.87
C GLY A 81 -4.21 -20.37 17.96
N LEU A 82 -4.65 -21.37 17.19
CA LEU A 82 -6.02 -21.87 17.23
C LEU A 82 -6.05 -23.34 16.86
N LEU A 83 -6.40 -24.20 17.84
CA LEU A 83 -6.40 -25.65 17.68
C LEU A 83 -5.03 -26.15 17.19
N ALA A 84 -4.96 -26.72 15.98
CA ALA A 84 -3.72 -27.20 15.38
C ALA A 84 -2.86 -26.08 14.75
N MET A 85 -3.41 -24.87 14.57
CA MET A 85 -2.64 -23.73 14.07
C MET A 85 -1.71 -23.22 15.18
N PRO A 86 -0.37 -23.23 14.98
CA PRO A 86 0.57 -22.77 15.99
C PRO A 86 0.50 -21.25 16.16
N ALA A 87 0.93 -20.79 17.34
CA ALA A 87 1.21 -19.38 17.59
C ALA A 87 2.56 -18.98 16.97
N PHE A 88 2.63 -17.78 16.39
CA PHE A 88 3.86 -17.22 15.82
C PHE A 88 4.35 -16.03 16.68
N PRO A 89 5.51 -16.15 17.35
CA PRO A 89 6.05 -15.10 18.19
C PRO A 89 6.56 -13.92 17.36
N HIS A 90 6.70 -12.76 18.01
CA HIS A 90 7.21 -11.52 17.38
C HIS A 90 8.60 -11.68 16.75
N THR A 91 9.43 -12.58 17.29
CA THR A 91 10.76 -12.89 16.74
C THR A 91 10.71 -13.63 15.39
N HIS A 92 9.59 -14.28 15.07
CA HIS A 92 9.39 -15.00 13.81
C HIS A 92 8.54 -14.20 12.82
N LEU A 93 7.56 -13.45 13.33
CA LEU A 93 6.70 -12.57 12.54
C LEU A 93 6.41 -11.31 13.36
N SER A 94 7.02 -10.18 12.98
CA SER A 94 6.82 -8.89 13.64
C SER A 94 5.37 -8.42 13.54
N ASP A 95 4.97 -7.43 14.33
CA ASP A 95 3.61 -6.88 14.26
C ASP A 95 3.36 -6.11 12.96
N GLU A 96 4.40 -5.46 12.41
CA GLU A 96 4.32 -4.78 11.11
C GLU A 96 4.10 -5.78 9.97
N ASP A 97 4.85 -6.89 9.95
CA ASP A 97 4.66 -7.95 8.96
C ASP A 97 3.30 -8.64 9.11
N LEU A 98 2.83 -8.83 10.35
CA LEU A 98 1.52 -9.41 10.61
C LEU A 98 0.38 -8.48 10.16
N LEU A 99 0.50 -7.18 10.39
CA LEU A 99 -0.44 -6.19 9.86
C LEU A 99 -0.47 -6.23 8.32
N ALA A 100 0.70 -6.25 7.69
CA ALA A 100 0.83 -6.34 6.24
C ALA A 100 0.14 -7.60 5.68
N VAL A 101 0.39 -8.77 6.28
CA VAL A 101 -0.28 -10.04 5.92
C VAL A 101 -1.79 -9.95 6.14
N GLY A 102 -2.22 -9.35 7.26
CA GLY A 102 -3.63 -9.17 7.56
C GLY A 102 -4.35 -8.33 6.49
N LYS A 103 -3.73 -7.23 6.04
CA LYS A 103 -4.24 -6.39 4.96
C LYS A 103 -4.32 -7.13 3.63
N TYR A 104 -3.25 -7.86 3.28
CA TYR A 104 -3.24 -8.70 2.10
C TYR A 104 -4.38 -9.73 2.10
N ILE A 105 -4.55 -10.48 3.20
CA ILE A 105 -5.63 -11.49 3.31
C ILE A 105 -7.01 -10.84 3.21
N GLN A 106 -7.21 -9.69 3.86
CA GLN A 106 -8.48 -8.96 3.86
C GLN A 106 -8.91 -8.56 2.44
N GLN A 107 -7.97 -8.15 1.59
CA GLN A 107 -8.21 -7.66 0.24
C GLN A 107 -8.10 -8.76 -0.84
N SER A 108 -7.62 -9.95 -0.47
CA SER A 108 -7.47 -11.06 -1.41
C SER A 108 -8.81 -11.66 -1.84
N SER A 109 -8.93 -11.98 -3.13
CA SER A 109 -10.03 -12.79 -3.65
C SER A 109 -9.94 -14.24 -3.18
N ALA A 110 -11.07 -14.95 -3.25
CA ALA A 110 -11.07 -16.39 -3.05
C ALA A 110 -10.15 -17.05 -4.09
N PRO A 111 -9.42 -18.13 -3.74
CA PRO A 111 -8.70 -18.91 -4.73
C PRO A 111 -9.68 -19.47 -5.75
N GLU A 112 -9.28 -19.51 -7.03
CA GLU A 112 -10.06 -20.18 -8.07
C GLU A 112 -10.19 -21.67 -7.71
N GLU A 113 -11.40 -22.22 -7.86
CA GLU A 113 -11.66 -23.64 -7.62
C GLU A 113 -10.73 -24.46 -8.54
N LYS A 114 -9.94 -25.35 -7.94
CA LYS A 114 -9.10 -26.31 -8.67
C LYS A 114 -9.82 -27.64 -8.84
#